data_AF-A0A2V7VGB9-F1
#
_entry.id   AF-A0A2V7VGB9-F1
#
_cell.length_a   1.000
_cell.length_b   1.000
_cell.length_c   1.000
_cell.angle_alpha   90.00
_cell.angle_beta   90.00
_cell.angle_gamma   90.00
#
_symmetry.space_group_name_H-M   'P 1'
#
loop_
_entity.id
_entity.type
_entity.pdbx_description
1 polymer ?
#
loop_
_entity_poly.entity_id
_entity_poly.type
_entity_poly.pdbx_seq_one_letter_code
_entity_poly.pdbx_strand_id
1 'polypeptide(L)'
;MGVARLAASEPAAARDDCARAVELNPKLPSAHANLGQTLMQLGDTDRAAVEFGKELEQNPNDYDANLNLGVILRQQQRYPEAMARFRRALSVRPAASPVRYQIGSLHFAQGEVDEARTALEAVVADEPKFLEAHVSLAMVYYRLKLKEQGDRERVIVLELNREKQAQEPGAKDNLGPAYRGEAPPMAPRDRP
;
A
#
# COMPACT_ATOMS: atom_id res chain seq x y z
N MET A 1 15.23 -2.06 31.19
CA MET A 1 13.95 -2.38 30.52
C MET A 1 13.20 -1.08 30.23
N GLY A 2 13.56 -0.34 29.18
CA GLY A 2 12.98 1.00 28.99
C GLY A 2 13.26 1.71 27.67
N VAL A 3 13.50 0.98 26.57
CA VAL A 3 13.82 1.59 25.26
C VAL A 3 13.01 1.02 24.09
N ALA A 4 11.96 0.24 24.34
CA ALA A 4 11.16 -0.40 23.28
C ALA A 4 9.75 0.23 23.09
N ARG A 5 9.53 1.49 23.48
CA ARG A 5 8.26 2.21 23.24
C ARG A 5 8.33 3.30 22.17
N LEU A 6 9.49 3.52 21.56
CA LEU A 6 9.67 4.54 20.51
C LEU A 6 9.43 4.03 19.09
N ALA A 7 9.13 2.74 18.89
CA ALA A 7 9.09 2.13 17.55
C ALA A 7 7.69 1.70 17.06
N ALA A 8 6.65 1.83 17.89
CA ALA A 8 5.27 1.75 17.44
C ALA A 8 4.63 3.10 17.74
N SER A 9 4.51 3.95 16.73
CA SER A 9 3.61 5.09 16.76
C SER A 9 2.24 4.57 17.18
N GLU A 10 1.88 4.71 18.46
CA GLU A 10 0.64 4.13 18.99
C GLU A 10 -0.52 4.82 18.25
N PRO A 11 -1.22 4.12 17.33
CA PRO A 11 -2.21 4.77 16.47
C PRO A 11 -3.37 5.37 17.29
N ALA A 12 -3.57 4.87 18.51
CA ALA A 12 -4.50 5.44 19.48
C ALA A 12 -4.05 6.80 20.05
N ALA A 13 -2.76 6.98 20.37
CA ALA A 13 -2.24 8.27 20.82
C ALA A 13 -2.27 9.30 19.68
N ALA A 14 -1.88 8.87 18.47
CA ALA A 14 -1.96 9.70 17.28
C ALA A 14 -3.41 10.13 16.97
N ARG A 15 -4.40 9.25 17.23
CA ARG A 15 -5.82 9.57 17.08
C ARG A 15 -6.23 10.69 18.03
N ASP A 16 -5.83 10.61 19.29
CA ASP A 16 -6.21 11.59 20.31
C ASP A 16 -5.58 12.96 20.01
N ASP A 17 -4.32 12.99 19.57
CA ASP A 17 -3.65 14.22 19.14
C ASP A 17 -4.31 14.85 17.90
N CYS A 18 -4.64 14.02 16.89
CA CYS A 18 -5.33 14.49 15.69
C CYS A 18 -6.75 14.99 16.00
N ALA A 19 -7.48 14.29 16.88
CA ALA A 19 -8.82 14.69 17.32
C ALA A 19 -8.77 16.04 18.03
N ARG A 20 -7.81 16.22 18.95
CA ARG A 20 -7.61 17.49 19.64
C ARG A 20 -7.24 18.62 18.68
N ALA A 21 -6.43 18.34 17.66
CA ALA A 21 -6.09 19.33 16.63
C ALA A 21 -7.33 19.81 15.86
N VAL A 22 -8.20 18.86 15.47
CA VAL A 22 -9.49 19.16 14.82
C VAL A 22 -10.43 19.94 15.76
N GLU A 23 -10.48 19.61 17.06
CA GLU A 23 -11.29 20.34 18.04
C GLU A 23 -10.81 21.78 18.25
N LEU A 24 -9.49 21.99 18.34
CA LEU A 24 -8.90 23.32 18.55
C LEU A 24 -9.02 24.20 17.30
N ASN A 25 -8.86 23.62 16.13
CA ASN A 25 -9.01 24.33 14.86
C ASN A 25 -9.57 23.40 13.78
N PRO A 26 -10.90 23.37 13.58
CA PRO A 26 -11.53 22.55 12.54
C PRO A 26 -11.11 22.91 11.12
N LYS A 27 -10.49 24.08 10.92
CA LYS A 27 -9.98 24.54 9.61
C LYS A 27 -8.46 24.46 9.49
N LEU A 28 -7.81 23.77 10.41
CA LEU A 28 -6.39 23.49 10.30
C LEU A 28 -6.16 22.61 9.05
N PRO A 29 -5.33 23.07 8.08
CA PRO A 29 -5.08 22.31 6.87
C PRO A 29 -4.63 20.87 7.18
N SER A 30 -5.21 19.89 6.47
CA SER A 30 -4.88 18.47 6.59
C SER A 30 -5.16 17.83 7.97
N ALA A 31 -5.75 18.55 8.94
CA ALA A 31 -6.06 17.99 10.25
C ALA A 31 -7.11 16.88 10.14
N HIS A 32 -8.14 17.11 9.35
CA HIS A 32 -9.17 16.11 9.05
C HIS A 32 -8.59 14.94 8.23
N ALA A 33 -7.71 15.20 7.27
CA ALA A 33 -6.99 14.14 6.55
C ALA A 33 -6.14 13.24 7.48
N ASN A 34 -5.37 13.84 8.39
CA ASN A 34 -4.51 13.12 9.33
C ASN A 34 -5.34 12.29 10.32
N LEU A 35 -6.44 12.84 10.82
CA LEU A 35 -7.37 12.10 11.67
C LEU A 35 -8.00 10.92 10.90
N GLY A 36 -8.45 11.16 9.67
CA GLY A 36 -9.01 10.11 8.80
C GLY A 36 -8.00 8.98 8.54
N GLN A 37 -6.75 9.31 8.23
CA GLN A 37 -5.68 8.32 8.03
C GLN A 37 -5.43 7.49 9.30
N THR A 38 -5.41 8.15 10.46
CA THR A 38 -5.21 7.47 11.74
C THR A 38 -6.37 6.53 12.07
N LEU A 39 -7.61 6.95 11.79
CA LEU A 39 -8.81 6.11 11.94
C LEU A 39 -8.77 4.90 11.00
N MET A 40 -8.32 5.07 9.75
CA MET A 40 -8.11 3.92 8.85
C MET A 40 -7.10 2.92 9.39
N GLN A 41 -5.98 3.39 9.96
CA GLN A 41 -4.97 2.51 10.58
C GLN A 41 -5.52 1.75 11.78
N LEU A 42 -6.47 2.34 12.50
CA LEU A 42 -7.21 1.70 13.60
C LEU A 42 -8.36 0.80 13.14
N GLY A 43 -8.64 0.72 11.83
CA GLY A 43 -9.74 -0.06 11.26
C GLY A 43 -11.12 0.61 11.33
N ASP A 44 -11.21 1.86 11.80
CA ASP A 44 -12.44 2.64 11.90
C ASP A 44 -12.72 3.38 10.58
N THR A 45 -13.02 2.61 9.53
CA THR A 45 -13.16 3.10 8.16
C THR A 45 -14.37 4.03 7.97
N ASP A 46 -15.44 3.82 8.72
CA ASP A 46 -16.64 4.65 8.65
C ASP A 46 -16.36 6.07 9.18
N ARG A 47 -15.69 6.20 10.35
CA ARG A 47 -15.30 7.51 10.85
C ARG A 47 -14.20 8.14 9.99
N ALA A 48 -13.28 7.33 9.45
CA ALA A 48 -12.29 7.84 8.52
C ALA A 48 -12.93 8.49 7.28
N ALA A 49 -13.96 7.86 6.70
CA ALA A 49 -14.68 8.42 5.55
C ALA A 49 -15.31 9.79 5.86
N VAL A 50 -15.88 9.95 7.06
CA VAL A 50 -16.43 11.23 7.53
C VAL A 50 -15.36 12.30 7.60
N GLU A 51 -14.20 12.00 8.20
CA GLU A 51 -13.11 12.96 8.34
C GLU A 51 -12.49 13.33 6.99
N PHE A 52 -12.27 12.37 6.08
CA PHE A 52 -11.85 12.71 4.71
C PHE A 52 -12.90 13.55 3.97
N GLY A 53 -14.20 13.30 4.20
CA GLY A 53 -15.27 14.13 3.67
C GLY A 53 -15.14 15.59 4.11
N LYS A 54 -14.93 15.83 5.41
CA LYS A 54 -14.72 17.17 5.97
C LYS A 54 -13.46 17.85 5.44
N GLU A 55 -12.36 17.11 5.25
CA GLU A 55 -11.17 17.66 4.57
C GLU A 55 -11.55 18.13 3.17
N LEU A 56 -12.26 17.31 2.40
CA LEU A 56 -12.60 17.62 1.00
C LEU A 56 -13.64 18.74 0.86
N GLU A 57 -14.45 19.03 1.89
CA GLU A 57 -15.29 20.22 1.95
C GLU A 57 -14.46 21.52 2.02
N GLN A 58 -13.29 21.46 2.65
CA GLN A 58 -12.41 22.61 2.85
C GLN A 58 -11.33 22.71 1.78
N ASN A 59 -10.76 21.56 1.40
CA ASN A 59 -9.75 21.39 0.39
C ASN A 59 -10.17 20.28 -0.60
N PRO A 60 -10.97 20.61 -1.63
CA PRO A 60 -11.44 19.63 -2.61
C PRO A 60 -10.34 18.92 -3.41
N ASN A 61 -9.11 19.44 -3.35
CA ASN A 61 -7.94 18.97 -4.09
C ASN A 61 -6.92 18.26 -3.20
N ASP A 62 -7.27 17.96 -1.95
CA ASP A 62 -6.40 17.16 -1.11
C ASP A 62 -6.22 15.77 -1.73
N TYR A 63 -4.97 15.45 -2.09
CA TYR A 63 -4.64 14.22 -2.80
C TYR A 63 -4.89 13.00 -1.92
N ASP A 64 -4.44 13.04 -0.67
CA ASP A 64 -4.48 11.90 0.24
C ASP A 64 -5.91 11.62 0.69
N ALA A 65 -6.73 12.65 0.96
CA ALA A 65 -8.14 12.49 1.28
C ALA A 65 -8.94 11.95 0.08
N ASN A 66 -8.70 12.42 -1.15
CA ASN A 66 -9.35 11.86 -2.34
C ASN A 66 -8.95 10.39 -2.57
N LEU A 67 -7.66 10.06 -2.44
CA LEU A 67 -7.20 8.67 -2.59
C LEU A 67 -7.83 7.76 -1.53
N ASN A 68 -7.71 8.10 -0.25
CA ASN A 68 -8.15 7.25 0.86
C ASN A 68 -9.67 7.11 0.92
N LEU A 69 -10.42 8.20 0.70
CA LEU A 69 -11.88 8.11 0.59
C LEU A 69 -12.29 7.24 -0.61
N GLY A 70 -11.60 7.35 -1.74
CA GLY A 70 -11.82 6.46 -2.89
C GLY A 70 -11.60 4.99 -2.57
N VAL A 71 -10.57 4.66 -1.79
CA VAL A 71 -10.30 3.29 -1.31
C VAL A 71 -11.46 2.78 -0.44
N ILE A 72 -11.92 3.58 0.52
CA ILE A 72 -13.04 3.21 1.39
C ILE A 72 -14.32 2.99 0.57
N LEU A 73 -14.64 3.89 -0.36
CA LEU A 73 -15.82 3.77 -1.23
C LEU A 73 -15.74 2.51 -2.11
N ARG A 74 -14.57 2.15 -2.62
CA ARG A 74 -14.37 0.90 -3.37
C ARG A 74 -14.64 -0.32 -2.51
N GLN A 75 -14.16 -0.34 -1.26
CA GLN A 75 -14.41 -1.44 -0.31
C GLN A 75 -15.91 -1.55 0.02
N GLN A 76 -16.61 -0.41 0.11
CA GLN A 76 -18.07 -0.33 0.26
C GLN A 76 -18.84 -0.63 -1.03
N GLN A 77 -18.17 -1.04 -2.11
CA GLN A 77 -18.76 -1.31 -3.44
C GLN A 77 -19.46 -0.10 -4.10
N ARG A 78 -19.17 1.12 -3.62
CA ARG A 78 -19.66 2.39 -4.19
C ARG A 78 -18.76 2.83 -5.35
N TYR A 79 -18.69 2.00 -6.38
CA TYR A 79 -17.71 2.12 -7.47
C TYR A 79 -17.74 3.46 -8.24
N PRO A 80 -18.92 4.02 -8.60
CA PRO A 80 -18.95 5.30 -9.32
C PRO A 80 -18.34 6.45 -8.49
N GLU A 81 -18.61 6.46 -7.19
CA GLU A 81 -18.10 7.47 -6.27
C GLU A 81 -16.60 7.29 -6.04
N ALA A 82 -16.14 6.04 -5.89
CA ALA A 82 -14.71 5.72 -5.80
C ALA A 82 -13.95 6.21 -7.04
N MET A 83 -14.47 5.94 -8.24
CA MET A 83 -13.89 6.40 -9.51
C MET A 83 -13.78 7.92 -9.56
N ALA A 84 -14.82 8.64 -9.13
CA ALA A 84 -14.80 10.10 -9.08
C ALA A 84 -13.67 10.63 -8.16
N ARG A 85 -13.49 10.01 -6.99
CA ARG A 85 -12.41 10.37 -6.06
C ARG A 85 -11.02 10.05 -6.61
N PHE A 86 -10.82 8.88 -7.23
CA PHE A 86 -9.56 8.54 -7.88
C PHE A 86 -9.22 9.47 -9.06
N ARG A 87 -10.22 9.84 -9.88
CA ARG A 87 -10.03 10.85 -10.94
C ARG A 87 -9.63 12.20 -10.38
N ARG A 88 -10.20 12.60 -9.22
CA ARG A 88 -9.79 13.84 -8.56
C ARG A 88 -8.34 13.77 -8.08
N ALA A 89 -7.94 12.67 -7.43
CA ALA A 89 -6.56 12.46 -7.02
C ALA A 89 -5.58 12.48 -8.21
N LEU A 90 -5.93 11.86 -9.35
CA LEU A 90 -5.14 11.93 -10.58
C LEU A 90 -5.08 13.34 -11.19
N SER A 91 -6.15 14.14 -11.07
CA SER A 91 -6.10 15.53 -11.55
C SER A 91 -5.08 16.39 -10.78
N VAL A 92 -4.79 16.01 -9.53
CA VAL A 92 -3.78 16.67 -8.68
C VAL A 92 -2.39 16.07 -8.93
N ARG A 93 -2.28 14.75 -9.07
CA ARG A 93 -1.04 14.03 -9.36
C ARG A 93 -1.23 13.04 -10.52
N PRO A 94 -1.04 13.48 -11.79
CA PRO A 94 -1.38 12.67 -12.97
C PRO A 94 -0.61 11.35 -13.12
N ALA A 95 0.61 11.29 -12.59
CA ALA A 95 1.48 10.12 -12.67
C ALA A 95 1.48 9.26 -11.39
N ALA A 96 0.52 9.46 -10.47
CA ALA A 96 0.49 8.73 -9.21
C ALA A 96 0.11 7.25 -9.39
N SER A 97 1.12 6.39 -9.42
CA SER A 97 0.96 4.93 -9.50
C SER A 97 0.02 4.33 -8.44
N PRO A 98 0.02 4.78 -7.16
CA PRO A 98 -0.96 4.30 -6.19
C PRO A 98 -2.41 4.51 -6.62
N VAL A 99 -2.74 5.64 -7.26
CA VAL A 99 -4.10 5.91 -7.73
C VAL A 99 -4.43 5.08 -8.97
N ARG A 100 -3.49 4.97 -9.92
CA ARG A 100 -3.65 4.14 -11.13
C ARG A 100 -3.86 2.67 -10.77
N TYR A 101 -3.14 2.18 -9.76
CA TYR A 101 -3.34 0.85 -9.17
C TYR A 101 -4.76 0.68 -8.60
N GLN A 102 -5.27 1.66 -7.85
CA GLN A 102 -6.63 1.59 -7.30
C GLN A 102 -7.70 1.59 -8.41
N ILE A 103 -7.48 2.31 -9.52
CA ILE A 103 -8.37 2.28 -10.69
C ILE A 103 -8.35 0.90 -11.37
N GLY A 104 -7.17 0.31 -11.59
CA GLY A 104 -7.08 -1.06 -12.12
C GLY A 104 -7.77 -2.08 -11.21
N SER A 105 -7.59 -1.94 -9.90
CA SER A 105 -8.26 -2.76 -8.89
C SER A 105 -9.79 -2.56 -8.85
N LEU A 106 -10.26 -1.35 -9.18
CA LEU A 106 -11.67 -1.01 -9.28
C LEU A 106 -12.31 -1.67 -10.50
N HIS A 107 -11.68 -1.57 -11.68
CA HIS A 107 -12.09 -2.29 -12.89
C HIS A 107 -12.19 -3.81 -12.65
N PHE A 108 -11.18 -4.39 -11.97
CA PHE A 108 -11.19 -5.81 -11.65
C PHE A 108 -12.36 -6.20 -10.75
N ALA A 109 -12.69 -5.37 -9.75
CA ALA A 109 -13.83 -5.58 -8.86
C ALA A 109 -15.18 -5.50 -9.60
N GLN A 110 -15.28 -4.65 -10.63
CA GLN A 110 -16.46 -4.54 -11.50
C GLN A 110 -16.56 -5.66 -12.54
N GLY A 111 -15.54 -6.50 -12.68
CA GLY A 111 -15.48 -7.56 -13.69
C GLY A 111 -15.02 -7.08 -15.07
N GLU A 112 -14.54 -5.84 -15.17
CA GLU A 112 -13.94 -5.22 -16.35
C GLU A 112 -12.46 -5.68 -16.44
N VAL A 113 -12.28 -6.97 -16.74
CA VAL A 113 -10.98 -7.65 -16.56
C VAL A 113 -9.93 -7.17 -17.58
N ASP A 114 -10.34 -6.84 -18.80
CA ASP A 114 -9.43 -6.34 -19.83
C ASP A 114 -8.93 -4.92 -19.50
N GLU A 115 -9.82 -4.05 -19.01
CA GLU A 115 -9.49 -2.70 -18.53
C GLU A 115 -8.56 -2.76 -17.31
N ALA A 116 -8.83 -3.68 -16.39
CA ALA A 116 -7.97 -3.93 -15.24
C ALA A 116 -6.56 -4.37 -15.67
N ARG A 117 -6.46 -5.27 -16.66
CA ARG A 117 -5.17 -5.71 -17.23
C ARG A 117 -4.40 -4.51 -17.76
N THR A 118 -4.98 -3.74 -18.68
CA THR A 118 -4.29 -2.61 -19.31
C THR A 118 -3.87 -1.56 -18.29
N ALA A 119 -4.73 -1.26 -17.31
CA ALA A 119 -4.40 -0.31 -16.25
C ALA A 119 -3.22 -0.79 -15.38
N LEU A 120 -3.21 -2.06 -14.96
CA LEU A 120 -2.16 -2.62 -14.11
C LEU A 120 -0.85 -2.86 -14.86
N GLU A 121 -0.89 -3.27 -16.13
CA GLU A 121 0.28 -3.36 -17.01
C GLU A 121 0.99 -2.00 -17.11
N ALA A 122 0.23 -0.91 -17.27
CA ALA A 122 0.80 0.42 -17.29
C ALA A 122 1.47 0.81 -15.96
N VAL A 123 0.91 0.39 -14.81
CA VAL A 123 1.52 0.64 -13.49
C VAL A 123 2.86 -0.10 -13.36
N VAL A 124 2.92 -1.38 -13.69
CA VAL A 124 4.16 -2.17 -13.56
C VAL A 124 5.21 -1.81 -14.60
N ALA A 125 4.80 -1.26 -15.76
CA ALA A 125 5.73 -0.72 -16.75
C ALA A 125 6.43 0.55 -16.23
N ASP A 126 5.68 1.44 -15.57
CA ASP A 126 6.22 2.69 -15.03
C ASP A 126 6.96 2.47 -13.69
N GLU A 127 6.45 1.60 -12.82
CA GLU A 127 7.03 1.24 -11.53
C GLU A 127 7.18 -0.30 -11.38
N PRO A 128 8.26 -0.90 -11.92
CA PRO A 128 8.47 -2.36 -11.90
C PRO A 128 8.65 -2.99 -10.52
N LYS A 129 8.73 -2.18 -9.45
CA LYS A 129 8.83 -2.64 -8.06
C LYS A 129 7.52 -2.47 -7.29
N PHE A 130 6.43 -2.08 -7.95
CA PHE A 130 5.11 -1.93 -7.34
C PHE A 130 4.48 -3.30 -7.07
N LEU A 131 4.76 -3.85 -5.90
CA LEU A 131 4.44 -5.24 -5.54
C LEU A 131 2.93 -5.55 -5.63
N GLU A 132 2.07 -4.68 -5.12
CA GLU A 132 0.63 -4.88 -5.08
C GLU A 132 0.00 -4.91 -6.48
N ALA A 133 0.61 -4.23 -7.45
CA ALA A 133 0.20 -4.21 -8.85
C ALA A 133 0.54 -5.55 -9.51
N HIS A 134 1.74 -6.10 -9.29
CA HIS A 134 2.09 -7.45 -9.76
C HIS A 134 1.18 -8.54 -9.17
N VAL A 135 0.86 -8.45 -7.86
CA VAL A 135 -0.11 -9.37 -7.22
C VAL A 135 -1.46 -9.32 -7.93
N SER A 136 -1.97 -8.11 -8.17
CA SER A 136 -3.29 -7.91 -8.77
C SER A 136 -3.30 -8.31 -10.26
N LEU A 137 -2.20 -8.04 -10.98
CA LEU A 137 -2.03 -8.40 -12.38
C LEU A 137 -1.96 -9.93 -12.56
N ALA A 138 -1.29 -10.65 -11.65
CA ALA A 138 -1.32 -12.12 -11.63
C ALA A 138 -2.75 -12.66 -11.52
N MET A 139 -3.56 -12.09 -10.61
CA MET A 139 -4.97 -12.47 -10.47
C MET A 139 -5.79 -12.16 -11.74
N VAL A 140 -5.55 -11.02 -12.37
CA VAL A 140 -6.16 -10.65 -13.65
C VAL A 140 -5.81 -11.66 -14.74
N TYR A 141 -4.54 -12.01 -14.90
CA TYR A 141 -4.11 -13.00 -15.90
C TYR A 141 -4.75 -14.38 -15.67
N TYR A 142 -4.84 -14.85 -14.43
CA TYR A 142 -5.53 -16.10 -14.15
C TYR A 142 -7.02 -16.05 -14.49
N ARG A 143 -7.68 -14.92 -14.24
CA ARG A 143 -9.09 -14.73 -14.63
C ARG A 143 -9.27 -14.75 -16.15
N LEU A 144 -8.28 -14.26 -16.90
CA LEU A 144 -8.21 -14.35 -18.36
C LEU A 144 -7.72 -15.71 -18.89
N LYS A 145 -7.45 -16.69 -18.02
CA LYS A 145 -6.87 -18.00 -18.37
C LYS A 145 -5.48 -17.91 -19.02
N LEU A 146 -4.78 -16.81 -18.81
CA LEU A 146 -3.41 -16.54 -19.26
C LEU A 146 -2.42 -17.02 -18.19
N LYS A 147 -2.35 -18.34 -18.00
CA LYS A 147 -1.61 -18.95 -16.88
C LYS A 147 -0.12 -18.59 -16.90
N GLU A 148 0.52 -18.61 -18.06
CA GLU A 148 1.95 -18.34 -18.18
C GLU A 148 2.30 -16.92 -17.72
N GLN A 149 1.51 -15.92 -18.12
CA GLN A 149 1.66 -14.55 -17.68
C GLN A 149 1.43 -14.42 -16.17
N GLY A 150 0.37 -15.04 -15.65
CA GLY A 150 0.11 -15.05 -14.20
C GLY A 150 1.24 -15.68 -13.38
N ASP A 151 1.83 -16.77 -13.88
CA ASP A 151 2.96 -17.44 -13.23
C ASP A 151 4.23 -16.56 -13.27
N ARG A 152 4.47 -15.83 -14.36
CA ARG A 152 5.57 -14.85 -14.45
C ARG A 152 5.44 -13.74 -13.41
N GLU A 153 4.26 -13.14 -13.31
CA GLU A 153 4.00 -12.08 -12.31
C GLU A 153 4.23 -12.58 -10.88
N ARG A 154 3.86 -13.83 -10.57
CA ARG A 154 4.12 -14.42 -9.24
C ARG A 154 5.59 -14.60 -8.94
N VAL A 155 6.41 -14.96 -9.93
CA VAL A 155 7.87 -15.05 -9.75
C VAL A 155 8.42 -13.68 -9.38
N ILE A 156 8.00 -12.62 -10.08
CA ILE A 156 8.38 -11.24 -9.77
C ILE A 156 7.97 -10.88 -8.34
N VAL A 157 6.74 -11.19 -7.92
CA VAL A 157 6.29 -10.93 -6.53
C VAL A 157 7.18 -11.64 -5.50
N LEU A 158 7.63 -12.87 -5.75
CA LEU A 158 8.52 -13.59 -4.85
C LEU A 158 9.91 -12.93 -4.78
N GLU A 159 10.43 -12.47 -5.91
CA GLU A 159 11.70 -11.75 -5.99
C GLU A 159 11.63 -10.41 -5.24
N LEU A 160 10.60 -9.60 -5.49
CA LEU A 160 10.39 -8.31 -4.82
C LEU A 160 10.24 -8.49 -3.29
N ASN A 161 9.53 -9.52 -2.84
CA ASN A 161 9.42 -9.81 -1.41
C ASN A 161 10.77 -10.20 -0.79
N ARG A 162 11.59 -11.01 -1.49
CA ARG A 162 12.94 -11.38 -1.03
C ARG A 162 13.85 -10.15 -0.96
N GLU A 163 13.80 -9.29 -1.97
CA GLU A 163 14.54 -8.02 -1.96
C GLU A 163 14.14 -7.14 -0.77
N LYS A 164 12.84 -6.99 -0.52
CA LYS A 164 12.31 -6.21 0.60
C LYS A 164 12.79 -6.77 1.94
N GLN A 165 12.71 -8.09 2.13
CA GLN A 165 13.20 -8.75 3.34
C GLN A 165 14.71 -8.58 3.52
N ALA A 166 15.50 -8.71 2.45
CA ALA A 166 16.95 -8.54 2.53
C ALA A 166 17.37 -7.09 2.89
N GLN A 167 16.50 -6.11 2.64
CA GLN A 167 16.72 -4.70 2.96
C GLN A 167 16.26 -4.32 4.38
N GLU A 168 15.52 -5.18 5.08
CA GLU A 168 15.09 -4.91 6.46
C GLU A 168 16.29 -4.94 7.44
N PRO A 169 16.43 -3.95 8.33
CA PRO A 169 17.48 -3.96 9.36
C PRO A 169 17.32 -5.20 10.25
N GLY A 170 18.32 -6.09 10.23
CA GLY A 170 18.31 -7.37 10.97
C GLY A 170 18.19 -8.61 10.08
N ALA A 171 17.95 -8.48 8.78
CA ALA A 171 17.86 -9.62 7.86
C ALA A 171 19.17 -10.43 7.76
N LYS A 172 20.33 -9.77 7.95
CA LYS A 172 21.64 -10.44 7.97
C LYS A 172 21.89 -11.29 9.21
N ASP A 173 21.20 -11.03 10.32
CA ASP A 173 21.41 -11.76 11.57
C ASP A 173 20.70 -13.13 11.58
N ASN A 174 19.68 -13.30 10.75
CA ASN A 174 18.90 -14.53 10.60
C ASN A 174 19.35 -15.43 9.43
N LEU A 175 20.38 -15.03 8.68
CA LEU A 175 20.95 -15.90 7.66
C LEU A 175 21.84 -16.96 8.32
N GLY A 176 21.50 -18.23 8.10
CA GLY A 176 22.31 -19.36 8.56
C GLY A 176 23.77 -19.27 8.07
N PRO A 177 24.70 -20.02 8.68
CA PRO A 177 26.15 -19.87 8.48
C PRO A 177 26.62 -19.98 7.02
N ALA A 178 25.80 -20.54 6.13
CA ALA A 178 26.05 -20.60 4.69
C ALA A 178 26.22 -19.22 4.01
N TYR A 179 25.73 -18.12 4.60
CA TYR A 179 25.79 -16.77 4.03
C TYR A 179 26.72 -15.81 4.78
N ARG A 180 27.38 -16.25 5.86
CA ARG A 180 28.24 -15.38 6.67
C ARG A 180 29.65 -15.19 6.10
N GLY A 181 29.98 -15.86 4.98
CA GLY A 181 31.34 -15.84 4.41
C GLY A 181 32.40 -16.48 5.32
N GLU A 182 31.99 -17.12 6.41
CA GLU A 182 32.85 -17.85 7.30
C GLU A 182 33.15 -19.21 6.65
N ALA A 183 34.42 -19.48 6.38
CA ALA A 183 34.85 -20.77 5.89
C ALA A 183 34.40 -21.86 6.89
N PRO A 184 33.85 -22.99 6.41
CA PRO A 184 33.46 -24.08 7.31
C PRO A 184 34.67 -24.49 8.16
N PRO A 185 34.47 -24.85 9.45
CA PRO A 185 35.57 -25.26 10.31
C PRO A 185 36.30 -26.42 9.64
N MET A 186 37.59 -26.20 9.34
CA MET A 186 38.44 -27.24 8.76
C MET A 186 38.42 -28.46 9.67
N ALA A 187 38.01 -29.60 9.13
CA ALA A 187 38.08 -30.88 9.83
C ALA A 187 39.51 -31.12 10.33
N PRO A 188 39.69 -31.69 11.54
CA PRO A 188 41.02 -31.98 12.06
C PRO A 188 41.76 -32.87 11.07
N ARG A 189 42.95 -32.41 10.64
CA ARG A 189 43.87 -33.24 9.86
C ARG A 189 44.37 -34.34 10.78
N ASP A 190 43.81 -35.54 10.64
CA ASP A 190 44.47 -36.76 11.08
C ASP A 190 45.83 -36.82 10.39
N ARG A 191 46.90 -36.66 11.17
CA ARG A 191 48.25 -37.00 10.73
C ARG A 191 48.48 -38.49 10.99
N PRO A 192 49.22 -39.17 10.10
CA PRO A 192 49.48 -40.60 10.19
C PRO A 192 50.26 -40.98 11.46
#